data_AF-A0A959Y1S8-F1
#
_entry.id   AF-A0A959Y1S8-F1
#
_cell.length_a   1.000
_cell.length_b   1.000
_cell.length_c   1.000
_cell.angle_alpha   90.00
_cell.angle_beta   90.00
_cell.angle_gamma   90.00
#
_symmetry.space_group_name_H-M   'P 1'
#
loop_
_entity.id
_entity.type
_entity.pdbx_description
1 polymer ?
#
loop_
_entity_poly.entity_id
_entity_poly.type
_entity_poly.pdbx_seq_one_letter_code
_entity_poly.pdbx_strand_id
1 'polypeptide(L)'
;MIPIALVLSFLSPPRSMPHRIHPEIQRYVDQQVIPAMAEIPFDRKESLDLIAAFVKDRKAEGATADLTFICTHNSRRSILGQVWAATAACAFGLDHVRTFSGGTEATAFNPRAVSAVERAGFQVVKGEGGNPVYAVS
;
A
#
# COMPACT_ATOMS: atom_id res chain seq x y z
N MET A 1 34.96 21.55 -39.31
CA MET A 1 35.49 21.27 -37.98
C MET A 1 34.35 21.33 -36.97
N ILE A 2 33.92 20.13 -36.54
CA ILE A 2 33.07 19.77 -35.38
C ILE A 2 31.69 20.47 -35.23
N PRO A 3 30.57 19.72 -35.40
CA PRO A 3 29.18 20.17 -35.17
C PRO A 3 28.75 19.89 -33.72
N ILE A 4 27.60 20.40 -33.25
CA ILE A 4 26.70 19.70 -32.28
C ILE A 4 25.35 20.43 -32.23
N ALA A 5 24.30 19.70 -32.59
CA ALA A 5 22.92 20.00 -32.27
C ALA A 5 22.65 19.59 -30.81
N LEU A 6 21.92 20.41 -30.06
CA LEU A 6 21.32 19.97 -28.81
C LEU A 6 19.83 20.34 -28.80
N VAL A 7 19.04 19.48 -29.42
CA VAL A 7 17.65 19.29 -29.03
C VAL A 7 17.69 18.50 -27.72
N LEU A 8 17.23 19.10 -26.62
CA LEU A 8 16.72 18.35 -25.49
C LEU A 8 15.41 18.99 -25.04
N SER A 9 14.36 18.50 -25.70
CA SER A 9 13.01 18.52 -25.17
C SER A 9 13.01 17.73 -23.86
N PHE A 10 13.04 18.43 -22.73
CA PHE A 10 12.48 17.90 -21.49
C PHE A 10 11.08 18.50 -21.36
N LEU A 11 10.15 17.96 -22.16
CA LEU A 11 8.81 17.76 -21.64
C LEU A 11 8.97 16.81 -20.44
N SER A 12 9.24 17.39 -19.28
CA SER A 12 8.91 16.71 -18.03
C SER A 12 7.43 16.40 -18.15
N PRO A 13 6.99 15.13 -18.08
CA PRO A 13 5.57 14.88 -17.90
C PRO A 13 5.13 15.69 -16.66
N PRO A 14 3.91 16.24 -16.64
CA PRO A 14 3.43 16.90 -15.43
C PRO A 14 3.65 15.92 -14.27
N ARG A 15 4.47 16.31 -13.28
CA ARG A 15 4.52 15.59 -12.01
C ARG A 15 3.08 15.62 -11.52
N SER A 16 2.38 14.50 -11.63
CA SER A 16 1.15 14.27 -10.90
C SER A 16 1.47 14.65 -9.46
N MET A 17 0.65 15.54 -8.90
CA MET A 17 0.73 15.90 -7.49
C MET A 17 0.96 14.60 -6.71
N PRO A 18 2.02 14.46 -5.90
CA PRO A 18 2.19 13.24 -5.13
C PRO A 18 0.91 13.10 -4.30
N HIS A 19 0.18 12.01 -4.49
CA HIS A 19 -0.96 11.67 -3.66
C HIS A 19 -0.42 11.59 -2.22
N ARG A 20 -0.67 12.65 -1.45
CA ARG A 20 -0.01 12.85 -0.16
C ARG A 20 -0.71 11.96 0.86
N ILE A 21 0.01 10.96 1.34
CA ILE A 21 -0.35 10.27 2.58
C ILE A 21 -0.08 11.19 3.79
N HIS A 22 -0.77 10.94 4.91
CA HIS A 22 -0.64 11.76 6.12
C HIS A 22 0.83 11.88 6.57
N PRO A 23 1.31 13.06 7.03
CA PRO A 23 2.74 13.26 7.32
C PRO A 23 3.34 12.27 8.32
N GLU A 24 2.58 11.86 9.34
CA GLU A 24 3.04 10.86 10.31
C GLU A 24 3.21 9.46 9.68
N ILE A 25 2.34 9.10 8.74
CA ILE A 25 2.45 7.84 8.00
C ILE A 25 3.66 7.90 7.07
N GLN A 26 3.86 9.02 6.36
CA GLN A 26 5.03 9.24 5.52
C GLN A 26 6.33 9.10 6.34
N ARG A 27 6.39 9.75 7.50
CA ARG A 27 7.52 9.66 8.42
C ARG A 27 7.78 8.21 8.85
N TYR A 28 6.74 7.45 9.19
CA TYR A 28 6.87 6.04 9.55
C TYR A 28 7.37 5.19 8.37
N VAL A 29 6.85 5.43 7.17
CA VAL A 29 7.28 4.75 5.94
C VAL A 29 8.78 4.97 5.71
N ASP A 30 9.23 6.22 5.75
CA ASP A 30 10.62 6.56 5.46
C ASP A 30 11.58 6.03 6.53
N GLN A 31 11.19 6.07 7.80
CA GLN A 31 12.05 5.70 8.94
C GLN A 31 12.05 4.21 9.25
N GLN A 32 10.94 3.50 9.00
CA GLN A 32 10.76 2.12 9.46
C GLN A 32 10.53 1.15 8.30
N VAL A 33 9.63 1.50 7.37
CA VAL A 33 9.21 0.57 6.30
C VAL A 33 10.29 0.43 5.23
N ILE A 34 10.76 1.55 4.66
CA ILE A 34 11.75 1.54 3.58
C ILE A 34 13.05 0.84 3.99
N PRO A 35 13.65 1.12 5.17
CA PRO A 35 14.84 0.39 5.63
C PRO A 35 14.59 -1.12 5.78
N ALA A 36 13.45 -1.51 6.36
CA ALA A 36 13.12 -2.92 6.58
C ALA A 36 12.93 -3.71 5.28
N MET A 37 12.69 -3.05 4.14
CA MET A 37 12.60 -3.74 2.84
C MET A 37 13.91 -4.42 2.44
N ALA A 38 15.05 -3.91 2.91
CA ALA A 38 16.35 -4.52 2.66
C ALA A 38 16.47 -5.92 3.31
N GLU A 39 15.73 -6.15 4.39
CA GLU A 39 15.75 -7.39 5.17
C GLU A 39 14.80 -8.47 4.60
N ILE A 40 14.01 -8.17 3.57
CA ILE A 40 13.10 -9.14 2.95
C ILE A 40 13.93 -10.27 2.32
N PRO A 41 13.73 -11.53 2.74
CA PRO A 41 14.42 -12.69 2.18
C PRO A 41 14.21 -12.84 0.67
N PHE A 42 15.19 -13.45 -0.01
CA PHE A 42 15.17 -13.59 -1.47
C PHE A 42 13.97 -14.38 -1.99
N ASP A 43 13.69 -15.54 -1.38
CA ASP A 43 12.51 -16.37 -1.66
C ASP A 43 11.19 -15.60 -1.48
N ARG A 44 11.15 -14.67 -0.52
CA ARG A 44 10.00 -13.80 -0.34
C ARG A 44 9.87 -12.78 -1.46
N LYS A 45 10.98 -12.24 -1.98
CA LYS A 45 10.97 -11.30 -3.11
C LYS A 45 10.39 -11.94 -4.37
N GLU A 46 10.72 -13.20 -4.66
CA GLU A 46 10.14 -13.91 -5.81
C GLU A 46 8.61 -13.96 -5.75
N SER A 47 8.04 -14.22 -4.57
CA SER A 47 6.58 -14.20 -4.38
C SER A 47 5.98 -12.80 -4.53
N LEU A 48 6.69 -11.76 -4.10
CA LEU A 48 6.24 -10.36 -4.21
C LEU A 48 6.32 -9.86 -5.66
N ASP A 49 7.30 -10.31 -6.43
CA ASP A 49 7.48 -9.94 -7.84
C ASP A 49 6.31 -10.45 -8.70
N LEU A 50 5.73 -11.62 -8.38
CA LEU A 50 4.51 -12.10 -9.03
C LEU A 50 3.32 -11.15 -8.81
N ILE A 51 3.20 -10.59 -7.60
CA ILE A 51 2.14 -9.62 -7.28
C ILE A 51 2.41 -8.30 -8.00
N ALA A 52 3.66 -7.84 -8.03
CA ALA A 52 4.07 -6.63 -8.74
C ALA A 52 3.82 -6.74 -10.26
N ALA A 53 4.13 -7.89 -10.85
CA ALA A 53 3.84 -8.19 -12.25
C ALA A 53 2.34 -8.11 -12.53
N PHE A 54 1.51 -8.77 -11.71
CA PHE A 54 0.05 -8.67 -11.83
C PHE A 54 -0.45 -7.22 -11.79
N VAL A 55 0.01 -6.40 -10.83
CA VAL A 55 -0.41 -4.98 -10.72
C VAL A 55 0.03 -4.17 -11.95
N LYS A 56 1.22 -4.45 -12.49
CA LYS A 56 1.76 -3.80 -13.69
C LYS A 56 0.96 -4.18 -14.94
N ASP A 57 0.66 -5.46 -15.12
CA ASP A 57 -0.07 -5.96 -16.29
C ASP A 57 -1.49 -5.40 -16.31
N ARG A 58 -2.15 -5.36 -15.15
CA ARG A 58 -3.47 -4.75 -15.02
C ARG A 58 -3.48 -3.28 -15.42
N LYS A 59 -2.44 -2.53 -15.06
CA LYS A 59 -2.25 -1.14 -15.52
C LYS A 59 -2.12 -1.05 -17.04
N ALA A 60 -1.31 -1.91 -17.64
CA ALA A 60 -1.06 -1.93 -19.09
C ALA A 60 -2.34 -2.23 -19.88
N GLU A 61 -3.23 -3.04 -19.31
CA GLU A 61 -4.52 -3.40 -19.87
C GLU A 61 -5.64 -2.37 -19.57
N GLY A 62 -5.32 -1.25 -18.90
CA GLY A 62 -6.32 -0.25 -18.50
C GLY A 62 -7.35 -0.77 -17.49
N ALA A 63 -7.00 -1.82 -16.76
CA ALA A 63 -7.87 -2.53 -15.82
C ALA A 63 -7.47 -2.27 -14.36
N THR A 64 -8.39 -2.57 -13.45
CA THR A 64 -8.14 -2.50 -12.00
C THR A 64 -7.38 -3.72 -11.51
N ALA A 65 -6.43 -3.52 -10.60
CA ALA A 65 -5.76 -4.58 -9.86
C ALA A 65 -6.42 -4.73 -8.48
N ASP A 66 -7.23 -5.78 -8.31
CA ASP A 66 -7.88 -6.10 -7.04
C ASP A 66 -6.98 -7.03 -6.21
N LEU A 67 -6.47 -6.51 -5.08
CA LEU A 67 -5.63 -7.26 -4.15
C LEU A 67 -6.44 -7.67 -2.92
N THR A 68 -6.67 -8.97 -2.75
CA THR A 68 -7.40 -9.52 -1.61
C THR A 68 -6.46 -10.23 -0.65
N PHE A 69 -6.39 -9.74 0.58
CA PHE A 69 -5.58 -10.32 1.64
C PHE A 69 -6.43 -11.24 2.51
N ILE A 70 -6.05 -12.50 2.65
CA ILE A 70 -6.82 -13.51 3.41
C ILE A 70 -6.04 -13.98 4.62
N CYS A 71 -6.71 -14.01 5.78
CA CYS A 71 -6.23 -14.76 6.94
C CYS A 71 -7.42 -15.37 7.70
N THR A 72 -7.22 -16.40 8.51
CA THR A 72 -8.32 -17.16 9.15
C THR A 72 -9.40 -16.27 9.79
N HIS A 73 -9.00 -15.34 10.65
CA HIS A 73 -9.94 -14.60 11.51
C HIS A 73 -10.33 -13.21 10.99
N ASN A 74 -9.79 -12.80 9.84
CA ASN A 74 -9.80 -11.43 9.33
C ASN A 74 -9.42 -10.34 10.36
N SER A 75 -8.80 -10.65 11.51
CA SER A 75 -8.68 -9.70 12.61
C SER A 75 -7.33 -9.02 12.73
N ARG A 76 -6.32 -9.45 11.94
CA ARG A 76 -4.93 -8.96 12.05
C ARG A 76 -4.28 -8.86 10.69
N ARG A 77 -3.64 -9.96 10.26
CA ARG A 77 -2.71 -10.00 9.12
C ARG A 77 -3.35 -9.54 7.81
N SER A 78 -4.58 -9.97 7.53
CA SER A 78 -5.29 -9.57 6.31
C SER A 78 -5.65 -8.09 6.30
N ILE A 79 -6.14 -7.55 7.43
CA ILE A 79 -6.44 -6.12 7.57
C ILE A 79 -5.14 -5.30 7.43
N LEU A 80 -4.06 -5.70 8.11
CA LEU A 80 -2.77 -5.02 7.98
C LEU A 80 -2.27 -5.04 6.53
N GLY A 81 -2.42 -6.17 5.82
CA GLY A 81 -2.10 -6.28 4.40
C GLY A 81 -2.90 -5.31 3.54
N GLN A 82 -4.22 -5.24 3.74
CA GLN A 82 -5.09 -4.30 3.04
C GLN A 82 -4.68 -2.84 3.28
N VAL A 83 -4.53 -2.43 4.54
CA VAL A 83 -4.19 -1.04 4.91
C VAL A 83 -2.85 -0.62 4.32
N TRP A 84 -1.81 -1.45 4.45
CA TRP A 84 -0.48 -1.11 3.93
C TRP A 84 -0.41 -1.14 2.40
N ALA A 85 -1.14 -2.04 1.75
CA ALA A 85 -1.24 -2.04 0.29
C ALA A 85 -2.00 -0.82 -0.24
N ALA A 86 -3.07 -0.38 0.42
CA ALA A 86 -3.78 0.86 0.09
C ALA A 86 -2.86 2.08 0.26
N THR A 87 -2.09 2.11 1.34
CA THR A 87 -1.13 3.17 1.64
C THR A 87 -0.05 3.24 0.56
N ALA A 88 0.50 2.09 0.14
CA ALA A 88 1.49 2.03 -0.93
C ALA A 88 0.89 2.48 -2.27
N ALA A 89 -0.31 2.00 -2.62
CA ALA A 89 -0.99 2.41 -3.85
C ALA A 89 -1.19 3.93 -3.89
N CYS A 90 -1.64 4.53 -2.78
CA CYS A 90 -1.75 5.98 -2.65
C CYS A 90 -0.38 6.66 -2.80
N ALA A 91 0.62 6.29 -2.00
CA ALA A 91 1.94 6.91 -2.00
C ALA A 91 2.65 6.87 -3.38
N PHE A 92 2.42 5.82 -4.17
CA PHE A 92 3.00 5.66 -5.50
C PHE A 92 2.10 6.14 -6.66
N GLY A 93 0.93 6.71 -6.38
CA GLY A 93 0.03 7.19 -7.43
C GLY A 93 -0.59 6.08 -8.29
N LEU A 94 -0.86 4.91 -7.69
CA LEU A 94 -1.43 3.74 -8.34
C LEU A 94 -2.95 3.71 -8.17
N ASP A 95 -3.63 4.64 -8.85
CA ASP A 95 -5.09 4.84 -8.76
C ASP A 95 -5.90 3.65 -9.28
N HIS A 96 -5.26 2.71 -9.98
CA HIS A 96 -5.87 1.49 -10.52
C HIS A 96 -5.80 0.30 -9.56
N VAL A 97 -5.29 0.47 -8.32
CA VAL A 97 -5.20 -0.61 -7.33
C VAL A 97 -6.31 -0.48 -6.30
N ARG A 98 -7.08 -1.56 -6.07
CA ARG A 98 -8.03 -1.67 -4.96
C ARG A 98 -7.60 -2.78 -4.02
N THR A 99 -7.87 -2.60 -2.73
CA THR A 99 -7.44 -3.56 -1.71
C THR A 99 -8.60 -4.00 -0.85
N PHE A 100 -8.62 -5.30 -0.54
CA PHE A 100 -9.66 -5.96 0.23
C PHE A 100 -9.02 -6.88 1.26
N SER A 101 -9.74 -7.18 2.34
CA SER A 101 -9.35 -8.22 3.28
C SER A 101 -10.50 -9.16 3.57
N GLY A 102 -10.17 -10.41 3.92
CA GLY A 102 -11.15 -11.42 4.27
C GLY A 102 -10.60 -12.47 5.24
N GLY A 103 -11.50 -13.35 5.68
CA GLY A 103 -11.19 -14.51 6.50
C GLY A 103 -12.35 -15.50 6.56
N THR A 104 -12.05 -16.73 6.95
CA THR A 104 -13.06 -17.78 7.13
C THR A 104 -13.92 -17.56 8.38
N GLU A 105 -13.43 -16.77 9.34
CA GLU A 105 -14.11 -16.41 10.58
C GLU A 105 -13.95 -14.89 10.82
N ALA A 106 -14.92 -14.06 10.46
CA ALA A 106 -14.79 -12.62 10.67
C ALA A 106 -14.97 -12.25 12.15
N THR A 107 -13.89 -11.82 12.80
CA THR A 107 -13.88 -11.33 14.19
C THR A 107 -13.42 -9.88 14.28
N ALA A 108 -13.64 -9.25 15.43
CA ALA A 108 -13.23 -7.86 15.68
C ALA A 108 -11.77 -7.61 15.31
N PHE A 109 -11.51 -6.45 14.68
CA PHE A 109 -10.15 -6.00 14.41
C PHE A 109 -9.38 -5.99 15.74
N ASN A 110 -8.31 -6.78 15.77
CA ASN A 110 -7.64 -7.08 17.02
C ASN A 110 -7.04 -5.79 17.60
N PRO A 111 -7.22 -5.50 18.91
CA PRO A 111 -6.72 -4.27 19.50
C PRO A 111 -5.21 -4.06 19.34
N ARG A 112 -4.41 -5.12 19.28
CA ARG A 112 -2.95 -5.00 19.06
C ARG A 112 -2.62 -4.55 17.64
N ALA A 113 -3.45 -4.95 16.65
CA ALA A 113 -3.29 -4.52 15.28
C ALA A 113 -3.81 -3.10 15.07
N VAL A 114 -4.90 -2.71 15.76
CA VAL A 114 -5.33 -1.30 15.88
C VAL A 114 -4.20 -0.44 16.43
N SER A 115 -3.65 -0.79 17.60
CA SER A 115 -2.54 -0.03 18.17
C SER A 115 -1.29 -0.03 17.30
N ALA A 116 -1.09 -1.03 16.44
CA ALA A 116 0.03 -1.05 15.51
C ALA A 116 -0.13 -0.01 14.39
N VAL A 117 -1.32 0.12 13.81
CA VAL A 117 -1.57 1.15 12.79
C VAL A 117 -1.60 2.56 13.42
N GLU A 118 -2.13 2.72 14.63
CA GLU A 118 -2.06 4.01 15.36
C GLU A 118 -0.60 4.44 15.60
N ARG A 119 0.28 3.51 16.02
CA ARG A 119 1.72 3.79 16.17
C ARG A 119 2.41 4.13 14.84
N ALA A 120 1.89 3.61 13.73
CA ALA A 120 2.38 3.94 12.40
C ALA A 120 1.86 5.28 11.86
N GLY A 121 1.03 6.00 12.63
CA GLY A 121 0.54 7.33 12.30
C GLY A 121 -0.84 7.34 11.63
N PHE A 122 -1.52 6.20 11.54
CA PHE A 122 -2.89 6.14 11.03
C PHE A 122 -3.88 6.67 12.08
N GLN A 123 -4.89 7.39 11.62
CA GLN A 123 -6.05 7.72 12.44
C GLN A 123 -7.03 6.56 12.36
N VAL A 124 -7.46 6.06 13.52
CA VAL A 124 -8.41 4.96 13.61
C VAL A 124 -9.65 5.40 14.37
N VAL A 125 -10.80 5.31 13.70
CA VAL A 125 -12.11 5.55 14.32
C VAL A 125 -12.83 4.22 14.45
N LYS A 126 -13.16 3.85 15.69
CA LYS A 126 -13.90 2.62 16.01
C LYS A 126 -15.40 2.90 15.98
N GLY A 127 -16.15 2.10 15.20
CA GLY A 127 -17.61 2.10 15.22
C GLY A 127 -18.22 1.42 16.46
N GLU A 128 -19.55 1.32 16.47
CA GLU A 128 -20.29 0.70 17.57
C GLU A 128 -20.42 -0.84 17.42
N GLY A 129 -20.72 -1.53 18.53
CA GLY A 129 -21.01 -2.98 18.55
C GLY A 129 -19.84 -3.90 18.94
N GLY A 130 -20.13 -5.21 19.02
CA GLY A 130 -19.17 -6.25 19.46
C GLY A 130 -18.11 -6.61 18.41
N ASN A 131 -18.41 -6.43 17.12
CA ASN A 131 -17.47 -6.50 15.99
C ASN A 131 -17.53 -5.18 15.20
N PRO A 132 -16.90 -4.11 15.71
CA PRO A 132 -17.05 -2.78 15.15
C PRO A 132 -16.29 -2.66 13.84
N VAL A 133 -16.89 -1.94 12.89
CA VAL A 133 -16.21 -1.50 11.67
C VAL A 133 -15.27 -0.34 12.04
N TYR A 134 -14.03 -0.40 11.56
CA TYR A 134 -13.02 0.63 11.80
C TYR A 134 -12.81 1.46 10.53
N ALA A 135 -12.86 2.78 10.66
CA ALA A 135 -12.35 3.68 9.63
C ALA A 135 -10.86 3.94 9.91
N VAL A 136 -10.02 3.77 8.90
CA VAL A 136 -8.57 3.97 8.97
C VAL A 136 -8.18 4.95 7.87
N SER A 137 -7.50 6.04 8.24
CA SER A 137 -7.10 7.13 7.33
C SER A 137 -5.73 7.71 7.65
#